data_AF-A0A8H3XG36-F1
#
_entry.id   AF-A0A8H3XG36-F1
#
_cell.length_a   1.000
_cell.length_b   1.000
_cell.length_c   1.000
_cell.angle_alpha   90.00
_cell.angle_beta   90.00
_cell.angle_gamma   90.00
#
_symmetry.space_group_name_H-M   'P 1'
#
loop_
_entity.id
_entity.type
_entity.pdbx_description
1 polymer ?
#
loop_
_entity_poly.entity_id
_entity_poly.type
_entity_poly.pdbx_seq_one_letter_code
_entity_poly.pdbx_strand_id
1 'polypeptide(L)'
;MAKVPRNFRLLEELEKGEKGIGDGTCSYGLSNGDDIYMSDWNGTIIGPGHTVHENRIYSLKLHCDENYPDSPPTVHFLSRINLPCVNQQTGKVEPSKLNCLASWKRNYTLETVLTELRREMSNPHNKKLPQPPEGSFF
;
A
#
# COMPACT_ATOMS: atom_id res chain seq x y z
N MET A 1 -22.92 3.97 -17.19
CA MET A 1 -22.12 2.72 -17.09
C MET A 1 -22.49 2.02 -15.79
N ALA A 2 -22.56 0.68 -15.80
CA ALA A 2 -22.85 -0.08 -14.58
C ALA A 2 -21.67 0.03 -13.59
N LYS A 3 -21.97 0.16 -12.30
CA LYS A 3 -20.97 0.27 -11.22
C LYS A 3 -20.67 -1.14 -10.71
N VAL A 4 -19.42 -1.59 -10.84
CA VAL A 4 -18.98 -2.90 -10.31
C VAL A 4 -19.10 -2.91 -8.79
N PRO A 5 -19.81 -3.86 -8.16
CA PRO A 5 -19.94 -3.91 -6.69
C PRO A 5 -18.59 -4.16 -5.99
N ARG A 6 -18.47 -3.76 -4.72
CA ARG A 6 -17.26 -3.89 -3.89
C ARG A 6 -16.63 -5.28 -3.97
N ASN A 7 -17.41 -6.33 -3.73
CA ASN A 7 -16.87 -7.69 -3.64
C ASN A 7 -16.29 -8.16 -4.98
N PHE A 8 -16.94 -7.85 -6.10
CA PHE A 8 -16.39 -8.15 -7.43
C PHE A 8 -15.11 -7.36 -7.70
N ARG A 9 -15.06 -6.08 -7.28
CA ARG A 9 -13.83 -5.29 -7.37
C ARG A 9 -12.69 -5.93 -6.57
N LEU A 10 -12.95 -6.38 -5.35
CA LEU A 10 -11.94 -7.00 -4.49
C LEU A 10 -11.50 -8.37 -5.02
N LEU A 11 -12.42 -9.16 -5.60
CA LEU A 11 -12.08 -10.41 -6.29
C LEU A 11 -11.18 -10.17 -7.51
N GLU A 12 -11.50 -9.16 -8.34
CA GLU A 12 -10.63 -8.77 -9.47
C GLU A 12 -9.23 -8.38 -8.99
N GLU A 13 -9.13 -7.64 -7.88
CA GLU A 13 -7.85 -7.26 -7.30
C GLU A 13 -7.11 -8.47 -6.71
N LEU A 14 -7.81 -9.42 -6.09
CA LEU A 14 -7.24 -10.68 -5.56
C LEU A 14 -6.63 -11.52 -6.68
N GLU A 15 -7.40 -11.81 -7.73
CA GLU A 15 -6.93 -12.58 -8.88
C GLU A 15 -5.72 -11.94 -9.55
N LYS A 16 -5.65 -10.61 -9.55
CA LYS A 16 -4.50 -9.87 -10.07
C LYS A 16 -3.29 -9.99 -9.13
N GLY A 17 -3.51 -9.90 -7.82
CA GLY A 17 -2.47 -10.09 -6.80
C GLY A 17 -1.80 -11.47 -6.90
N GLU A 18 -2.59 -12.53 -7.10
CA GLU A 18 -2.09 -13.92 -7.22
C GLU A 18 -1.24 -14.16 -8.47
N LYS A 19 -1.51 -13.42 -9.56
CA LYS A 19 -0.74 -13.50 -10.81
C LYS A 19 0.56 -12.68 -10.79
N GLY A 20 0.75 -11.88 -9.74
CA GLY A 20 1.79 -10.85 -9.68
C GLY A 20 1.36 -9.56 -10.37
N ILE A 21 1.82 -8.43 -9.83
CA ILE A 21 1.44 -7.09 -10.27
C ILE A 21 2.66 -6.30 -10.77
N GLY A 22 2.44 -5.44 -11.76
CA GLY A 22 3.45 -4.53 -12.31
C GLY A 22 4.77 -5.21 -12.68
N ASP A 23 5.86 -4.66 -12.16
CA ASP A 23 7.24 -5.14 -12.33
C ASP A 23 7.70 -6.11 -11.21
N GLY A 24 6.78 -6.56 -10.37
CA GLY A 24 7.07 -7.43 -9.23
C GLY A 24 7.68 -6.72 -8.01
N THR A 25 7.81 -5.38 -8.04
CA THR A 25 8.37 -4.61 -6.91
C THR A 25 7.35 -4.31 -5.81
N CYS A 26 6.06 -4.50 -6.09
CA CYS A 26 4.99 -4.45 -5.11
C CYS A 26 4.18 -5.74 -5.21
N SER A 27 3.58 -6.18 -4.10
CA SER A 27 2.62 -7.27 -4.09
C SER A 27 1.58 -7.07 -2.99
N TYR A 28 0.42 -7.69 -3.14
CA TYR A 28 -0.60 -7.72 -2.09
C TYR A 28 -1.42 -9.01 -2.16
N GLY A 29 -2.02 -9.38 -1.04
CA GLY A 29 -2.92 -10.53 -0.92
C GLY A 29 -3.74 -10.45 0.35
N LEU A 30 -4.73 -11.34 0.51
CA LEU A 30 -5.56 -11.37 1.71
C LEU A 30 -4.72 -11.64 2.97
N SER A 31 -5.06 -10.95 4.05
CA SER A 31 -4.44 -11.21 5.36
C SER A 31 -4.92 -12.52 5.96
N ASN A 32 -6.17 -12.88 5.69
CA ASN A 32 -6.80 -14.13 6.06
C ASN A 32 -7.54 -14.69 4.85
N GLY A 33 -7.19 -15.90 4.40
CA GLY A 33 -7.85 -16.56 3.26
C GLY A 33 -9.31 -16.90 3.52
N ASP A 34 -9.73 -16.97 4.79
CA ASP A 34 -11.11 -17.25 5.19
C ASP A 34 -11.97 -15.97 5.30
N ASP A 35 -11.38 -14.77 5.09
CA ASP A 35 -12.14 -13.52 5.11
C ASP A 35 -12.97 -13.35 3.83
N ILE A 36 -14.23 -13.79 3.92
CA ILE A 36 -15.23 -13.67 2.85
C ILE A 36 -15.44 -12.21 2.43
N TYR A 37 -15.27 -11.25 3.34
CA TYR A 37 -15.46 -9.84 3.05
C TYR A 37 -14.25 -9.19 2.38
N MET A 38 -13.11 -9.89 2.33
CA MET A 38 -11.86 -9.42 1.70
C MET A 38 -11.49 -8.01 2.19
N SER A 39 -11.61 -7.77 3.49
CA SER A 39 -11.46 -6.45 4.09
C SER A 39 -10.00 -6.18 4.42
N ASP A 40 -9.27 -7.17 4.93
CA ASP A 40 -7.88 -7.00 5.37
C ASP A 40 -6.88 -7.63 4.39
N TRP A 41 -5.88 -6.84 3.99
CA TRP A 41 -4.88 -7.21 2.99
C TRP A 41 -3.47 -6.96 3.52
N ASN A 42 -2.57 -7.89 3.21
CA ASN A 42 -1.14 -7.69 3.41
C ASN A 42 -0.53 -7.15 2.12
N GLY A 43 0.24 -6.07 2.23
CA GLY A 43 1.02 -5.49 1.13
C GLY A 43 2.51 -5.63 1.37
N THR A 44 3.27 -5.75 0.29
CA THR A 44 4.74 -5.74 0.31
C THR A 44 5.26 -4.74 -0.71
N ILE A 45 6.27 -3.96 -0.32
CA ILE A 45 7.02 -3.07 -1.22
C ILE A 45 8.50 -3.43 -1.13
N ILE A 46 9.10 -3.75 -2.28
CA ILE A 46 10.55 -3.83 -2.45
C ILE A 46 11.07 -2.41 -2.65
N GLY A 47 11.95 -2.00 -1.75
CA GLY A 47 12.49 -0.65 -1.74
C GLY A 47 13.21 -0.31 -3.06
N PRO A 48 13.03 0.90 -3.60
CA PRO A 48 13.61 1.29 -4.88
C PRO A 48 15.14 1.33 -4.84
N GLY A 49 15.77 0.87 -5.92
CA GLY A 49 17.23 0.93 -6.08
C GLY A 49 17.75 2.38 -6.12
N HIS A 50 19.03 2.56 -5.82
CA HIS A 50 19.68 3.88 -5.74
C HIS A 50 19.05 4.83 -4.71
N THR A 51 18.46 4.26 -3.65
CA THR A 51 17.90 5.01 -2.51
C THR A 51 18.33 4.35 -1.20
N VAL A 52 18.11 5.03 -0.07
CA VAL A 52 18.25 4.46 1.28
C VAL A 52 17.32 3.27 1.57
N HIS A 53 16.34 3.03 0.69
CA HIS A 53 15.40 1.93 0.76
C HIS A 53 15.87 0.69 -0.02
N GLU A 54 16.95 0.79 -0.80
CA GLU A 54 17.47 -0.31 -1.60
C GLU A 54 17.77 -1.55 -0.75
N ASN A 55 17.44 -2.73 -1.28
CA ASN A 55 17.54 -4.04 -0.61
C ASN A 55 16.64 -4.24 0.62
N ARG A 56 15.70 -3.33 0.91
CA ARG A 56 14.73 -3.49 2.00
C ARG A 56 13.38 -3.97 1.49
N ILE A 57 12.71 -4.75 2.32
CA ILE A 57 11.32 -5.19 2.11
C ILE A 57 10.44 -4.56 3.19
N TYR A 58 9.39 -3.86 2.77
CA TYR A 58 8.43 -3.23 3.67
C TYR A 58 7.11 -3.99 3.64
N SER A 59 6.66 -4.44 4.81
CA SER A 59 5.33 -5.02 5.00
C SER A 59 4.33 -3.96 5.43
N LEU A 60 3.12 -4.03 4.88
CA LEU A 60 2.00 -3.12 5.15
C LEU A 60 0.71 -3.92 5.38
N LYS A 61 -0.22 -3.32 6.12
CA LYS A 61 -1.63 -3.71 6.14
C LYS A 61 -2.47 -2.68 5.42
N LEU A 62 -3.40 -3.15 4.58
CA LEU A 62 -4.42 -2.34 3.93
C LEU A 62 -5.79 -2.85 4.36
N HIS A 63 -6.69 -1.94 4.70
CA HIS A 63 -8.05 -2.28 5.09
C HIS A 63 -9.06 -1.59 4.17
N CYS A 64 -9.85 -2.39 3.47
CA CYS A 64 -10.94 -1.98 2.59
C CYS A 64 -12.26 -2.05 3.34
N ASP A 65 -12.79 -0.91 3.75
CA ASP A 65 -14.08 -0.83 4.44
C ASP A 65 -15.26 -1.13 3.50
N GLU A 66 -16.49 -1.05 4.02
CA GLU A 66 -17.71 -1.29 3.25
C GLU A 66 -17.91 -0.33 2.06
N ASN A 67 -17.27 0.85 2.09
CA ASN A 67 -17.37 1.88 1.07
C ASN A 67 -16.31 1.75 -0.02
N TYR A 68 -15.30 0.88 0.14
CA TYR A 68 -14.35 0.61 -0.92
C TYR A 68 -15.05 0.07 -2.19
N PRO A 69 -14.67 0.48 -3.41
CA PRO A 69 -13.61 1.43 -3.78
C PRO A 69 -14.07 2.89 -3.92
N ASP A 70 -15.28 3.24 -3.47
CA ASP A 70 -15.73 4.64 -3.53
C ASP A 70 -14.96 5.52 -2.52
N SER A 71 -14.58 4.93 -1.38
CA SER A 71 -13.62 5.49 -0.42
C SER A 71 -12.25 4.80 -0.53
N PRO A 72 -11.15 5.50 -0.19
CA PRO A 72 -9.82 4.91 -0.17
C PRO A 72 -9.67 3.85 0.93
N PRO A 73 -8.77 2.86 0.77
CA PRO A 73 -8.43 1.96 1.86
C PRO A 73 -7.63 2.69 2.93
N THR A 74 -7.67 2.19 4.16
CA THR A 74 -6.71 2.64 5.19
C THR A 74 -5.42 1.83 5.09
N VAL A 75 -4.27 2.47 5.30
CA VAL A 75 -2.96 1.87 5.04
C VAL A 75 -2.06 2.08 6.24
N HIS A 76 -1.40 1.01 6.69
CA HIS A 76 -0.48 1.02 7.82
C HIS A 76 0.79 0.27 7.44
N PHE A 77 1.94 0.89 7.59
CA PHE A 77 3.21 0.18 7.57
C PHE A 77 3.32 -0.68 8.83
N LEU A 78 3.69 -1.93 8.65
CA LEU A 78 4.14 -2.80 9.73
C LEU A 78 5.64 -2.58 9.95
N SER A 79 6.43 -2.61 8.87
CA SER A 79 7.86 -2.31 8.92
C SER A 79 8.08 -0.83 9.19
N ARG A 80 8.98 -0.48 10.13
CA ARG A 80 9.31 0.93 10.39
C ARG A 80 9.93 1.57 9.16
N ILE A 81 9.44 2.76 8.84
CA ILE A 81 9.91 3.57 7.72
C ILE A 81 9.89 5.03 8.11
N ASN A 82 10.97 5.75 7.76
CA ASN A 82 10.99 7.20 7.82
C ASN A 82 10.57 7.75 6.45
N LEU A 83 9.29 8.12 6.33
CA LEU A 83 8.70 8.67 5.12
C LEU A 83 7.66 9.73 5.53
N PRO A 84 7.66 10.95 4.94
CA PRO A 84 6.83 12.06 5.42
C PRO A 84 5.31 11.80 5.46
N CYS A 85 4.81 10.95 4.56
CA CYS A 85 3.40 10.56 4.52
C CYS A 85 3.02 9.47 5.54
N VAL A 86 3.95 9.03 6.39
CA VAL A 86 3.74 7.97 7.38
C VAL A 86 3.92 8.52 8.79
N ASN A 87 2.93 8.28 9.65
CA ASN A 87 3.02 8.60 11.06
C ASN A 87 4.12 7.75 11.73
N GLN A 88 5.12 8.42 12.29
CA GLN A 88 6.32 7.78 12.83
C GLN A 88 6.11 7.05 14.17
N GLN A 89 4.92 7.15 14.77
CA GLN A 89 4.56 6.42 15.99
C GLN A 89 3.69 5.19 15.69
N THR A 90 2.79 5.28 14.71
CA THR A 90 1.77 4.25 14.47
C THR A 90 1.94 3.50 13.14
N GLY A 91 2.80 3.97 12.25
CA GLY A 91 2.92 3.43 10.89
C GLY A 91 1.75 3.77 9.96
N LYS A 92 0.74 4.50 10.44
CA LYS A 92 -0.42 4.89 9.61
C LYS A 92 -0.01 5.86 8.51
N VAL A 93 -0.41 5.58 7.28
CA VAL A 93 -0.28 6.52 6.16
C VAL A 93 -1.31 7.62 6.31
N GLU A 94 -0.88 8.87 6.23
CA GLU A 94 -1.75 10.04 6.31
C GLU A 94 -2.36 10.35 4.93
N PRO A 95 -3.69 10.24 4.75
CA PRO A 95 -4.32 10.42 3.44
C PRO A 95 -4.03 11.79 2.81
N SER A 96 -3.94 12.85 3.61
CA SER A 96 -3.64 14.21 3.15
C SER A 96 -2.23 14.39 2.60
N LYS A 97 -1.30 13.49 2.92
CA LYS A 97 0.12 13.57 2.50
C LYS A 97 0.46 12.62 1.35
N LEU A 98 -0.49 11.81 0.88
CA LEU A 98 -0.33 10.95 -0.29
C LEU A 98 -1.42 11.28 -1.31
N ASN A 99 -1.04 11.84 -2.45
CA ASN A 99 -1.97 12.41 -3.43
C ASN A 99 -3.07 11.44 -3.88
N CYS A 100 -2.74 10.16 -4.09
CA CYS A 100 -3.73 9.17 -4.52
C CYS A 100 -4.81 8.89 -3.45
N LEU A 101 -4.50 9.07 -2.15
CA LEU A 101 -5.47 8.95 -1.06
C LEU A 101 -6.21 10.28 -0.83
N ALA A 102 -5.52 11.42 -0.92
CA ALA A 102 -6.11 12.75 -0.74
C ALA A 102 -7.17 13.06 -1.81
N SER A 103 -6.90 12.66 -3.06
CA SER A 103 -7.79 12.82 -4.21
C SER A 103 -8.19 11.45 -4.76
N TRP A 104 -8.69 10.59 -3.87
CA TRP A 104 -9.08 9.22 -4.21
C TRP A 104 -10.08 9.19 -5.36
N LYS A 105 -9.83 8.31 -6.32
CA LYS A 105 -10.71 8.03 -7.43
C LYS A 105 -11.07 6.56 -7.38
N ARG A 106 -12.33 6.26 -7.66
CA ARG A 106 -12.87 4.89 -7.65
C ARG A 106 -12.10 3.89 -8.51
N ASN A 107 -11.40 4.35 -9.55
CA ASN A 107 -10.61 3.51 -10.43
C ASN A 107 -9.24 3.13 -9.83
N TYR A 108 -8.80 3.80 -8.77
CA TYR A 108 -7.61 3.41 -8.01
C TYR A 108 -7.82 2.08 -7.28
N THR A 109 -6.70 1.42 -7.00
CA THR A 109 -6.60 0.05 -6.49
C THR A 109 -5.59 -0.02 -5.34
N LEU A 110 -5.52 -1.17 -4.68
CA LEU A 110 -4.43 -1.49 -3.75
C LEU A 110 -3.06 -1.37 -4.42
N GLU A 111 -2.92 -1.84 -5.67
CA GLU A 111 -1.71 -1.65 -6.48
C GLU A 111 -1.35 -0.18 -6.63
N THR A 112 -2.34 0.67 -6.95
CA THR A 112 -2.12 2.12 -7.11
C THR A 112 -1.50 2.70 -5.84
N VAL A 113 -2.05 2.35 -4.67
CA VAL A 113 -1.55 2.82 -3.38
C VAL A 113 -0.08 2.38 -3.16
N LEU A 114 0.24 1.11 -3.38
CA LEU A 114 1.59 0.58 -3.18
C LEU A 114 2.61 1.19 -4.15
N THR A 115 2.24 1.33 -5.43
CA THR A 115 3.10 1.95 -6.45
C THR A 115 3.36 3.43 -6.13
N GLU A 116 2.35 4.17 -5.66
CA GLU A 116 2.49 5.57 -5.29
C GLU A 116 3.38 5.75 -4.04
N LEU A 117 3.23 4.88 -3.03
CA LEU A 117 4.13 4.84 -1.87
C LEU A 117 5.57 4.56 -2.28
N ARG A 118 5.80 3.59 -3.18
CA ARG A 118 7.13 3.29 -3.72
C ARG A 118 7.71 4.48 -4.52
N ARG A 119 6.86 5.23 -5.22
CA ARG A 119 7.27 6.47 -5.90
C ARG A 119 7.68 7.54 -4.90
N GLU A 120 6.96 7.68 -3.79
CA GLU A 120 7.35 8.60 -2.71
C GLU A 120 8.70 8.22 -2.09
N MET A 121 9.04 6.93 -1.95
CA MET A 121 10.38 6.49 -1.52
C MET A 121 11.48 6.91 -2.50
N SER A 122 11.16 7.03 -3.79
CA SER A 122 12.11 7.46 -4.84
C SER A 122 12.18 8.98 -5.02
N ASN A 123 11.28 9.74 -4.39
CA ASN A 123 11.24 11.19 -4.47
C ASN A 123 12.59 11.78 -4.02
N PRO A 124 13.18 12.76 -4.74
CA PRO A 124 14.46 13.36 -4.38
C PRO A 124 14.59 13.81 -2.91
N HIS A 125 13.49 14.25 -2.31
CA HIS A 125 13.45 14.68 -0.91
C HIS A 125 13.48 13.50 0.09
N ASN A 126 12.98 12.33 -0.33
CA ASN A 126 12.78 11.17 0.55
C ASN A 126 13.88 10.12 0.40
N LYS A 127 14.43 9.97 -0.82
CA LYS A 127 15.37 8.88 -1.18
C LYS A 127 16.69 8.86 -0.38
N LYS A 128 16.98 9.89 0.41
CA LYS A 128 18.16 10.04 1.28
C LYS A 128 17.83 10.15 2.77
N LEU A 129 16.57 10.04 3.15
CA LEU A 129 16.16 10.18 4.55
C LEU A 129 16.74 9.03 5.40
N PRO A 130 17.38 9.32 6.55
CA PRO A 130 17.87 8.28 7.44
C PRO A 130 16.75 7.32 7.82
N GLN A 131 16.96 6.03 7.58
CA GLN A 131 15.96 5.01 7.87
C GLN A 131 16.23 4.32 9.22
N PRO A 132 15.18 3.84 9.91
CA PRO A 132 15.32 2.94 11.05
C PRO A 132 16.12 1.68 10.70
N PRO A 133 16.62 0.94 11.71
CA PRO A 133 17.22 -0.38 11.49
C PRO A 133 16.29 -1.30 10.71
N GLU A 134 16.85 -2.06 9.78
CA GLU A 134 16.10 -3.05 9.02
C GLU A 134 15.50 -4.11 9.95
N GLY A 135 14.33 -4.64 9.60
CA GLY A 135 13.61 -5.61 10.42
C GLY A 135 12.93 -5.04 11.67
N SER A 136 12.95 -3.71 11.86
CA SER A 136 12.14 -3.08 12.91
C SER A 136 10.68 -2.91 12.48
N PHE A 137 9.76 -3.08 13.43
CA PHE A 137 8.30 -2.98 13.22
C PHE A 137 7.69 -1.92 14.14
N PHE A 138 6.57 -1.32 13.73
CA PHE A 138 5.81 -0.36 14.53
C PHE A 138 5.15 -1.03 15.74
#